data_AF-A0A7M3ZK09-F1
#
_entry.id   AF-A0A7M3ZK09-F1
#
_cell.length_a   1.000
_cell.length_b   1.000
_cell.length_c   1.000
_cell.angle_alpha   90.00
_cell.angle_beta   90.00
_cell.angle_gamma   90.00
#
_symmetry.space_group_name_H-M   'P 1'
#
loop_
_entity.id
_entity.type
_entity.pdbx_description
1 polymer ?
#
loop_
_entity_poly.entity_id
_entity_poly.type
_entity_poly.pdbx_seq_one_letter_code
_entity_poly.pdbx_strand_id
1 'polypeptide(L)'
;MSNYASGDVPEADIDNKVSSLLEAQSSDSTQASMMAEAVLQVDENDGVVGPISKADSHYKSGSLHRAFSVLLFNREGKLLLQQRAHDKITFPSVWANSCCSHPLASAEEMEENNALGVKVAAIRKLDQELGISPDSIDINNFHFITKMRYSARMNADWIEREIDHILMIQANVELDPNPNEVSAVKWVNAEELDAMLVDEDSADVIAPWFRCIAARLMNEDWWNAIGDKAACEALQDGLIHDMGDVTHMLPNAEGADLLTSINEVKPFIEQRIVESLTASRHERLAAAMMHLILGGGKRMRATLPWLVARAVGDTHSGLLDIGAAIETIHNFTLVHDDIMDDDEIRRGRNAVHIEYDMPTAINAGDAMLAIAFERLVMSANIELHDIPSLVNRIAWMVRRVSEGQQLDIEFETRERVTEDEYIEMIEGKTAVMFQICAELGARVAGADDEVIECLAEWGRSVGLCFQLMDDLIDVLSDSATLGKPTGSDVAQGKQTLMVIHALSQPDSETKSRLLSVLGKCEDATESMVQDGIAALDELGSIAYARERANEYHQHAHACLDRLPDGPAMLALRELTDLQLKRLS
;
A
#
# COMPACT_ATOMS: atom_id res chain seq x y z
N MET A 1 -21.01 -24.20 -28.66
CA MET A 1 -19.85 -24.93 -28.08
C MET A 1 -19.02 -23.87 -27.37
N SER A 2 -18.75 -24.02 -26.07
CA SER A 2 -17.88 -23.08 -25.35
C SER A 2 -16.47 -23.08 -25.93
N ASN A 3 -15.71 -21.99 -25.73
CA ASN A 3 -14.33 -21.86 -26.24
C ASN A 3 -13.39 -22.99 -25.77
N TYR A 4 -13.70 -23.68 -24.67
CA TYR A 4 -12.98 -24.89 -24.25
C TYR A 4 -13.28 -26.13 -25.10
N ALA A 5 -14.48 -26.22 -25.67
CA ALA A 5 -14.84 -27.29 -26.59
C ALA A 5 -14.29 -27.07 -28.01
N SER A 6 -13.92 -25.83 -28.37
CA SER A 6 -13.22 -25.51 -29.62
C SER A 6 -11.70 -25.51 -29.51
N GLY A 7 -11.14 -25.35 -28.30
CA GLY A 7 -9.69 -25.38 -28.04
C GLY A 7 -8.96 -24.05 -28.25
N ASP A 8 -9.69 -22.94 -28.40
CA ASP A 8 -9.15 -21.60 -28.70
C ASP A 8 -9.18 -20.69 -27.45
N VAL A 9 -8.64 -21.15 -26.31
CA VAL A 9 -8.45 -20.30 -25.13
C VAL A 9 -7.09 -19.59 -25.27
N PRO A 10 -7.04 -18.24 -25.33
CA PRO A 10 -5.78 -17.53 -25.44
C PRO A 10 -4.96 -17.77 -24.17
N GLU A 11 -3.70 -18.09 -24.34
CA GLU A 11 -2.73 -18.28 -23.26
C GLU A 11 -1.68 -17.17 -23.28
N ALA A 12 -1.15 -16.85 -22.10
CA ALA A 12 -0.01 -15.97 -21.92
C ALA A 12 1.12 -16.72 -21.20
N ASP A 13 2.36 -16.37 -21.52
CA ASP A 13 3.53 -16.95 -20.86
C ASP A 13 3.45 -16.71 -19.35
N ILE A 14 3.64 -17.77 -18.56
CA ILE A 14 3.72 -17.70 -17.09
C ILE A 14 5.19 -17.53 -16.69
N ASP A 15 5.47 -16.65 -15.72
CA ASP A 15 6.83 -16.53 -15.18
C ASP A 15 7.35 -17.88 -14.64
N ASN A 16 8.61 -18.20 -14.95
CA ASN A 16 9.23 -19.50 -14.60
C ASN A 16 9.13 -19.84 -13.10
N LYS A 17 9.18 -18.83 -12.21
CA LYS A 17 9.04 -19.04 -10.77
C LYS A 17 7.62 -19.45 -10.40
N VAL A 18 6.63 -18.83 -11.04
CA VAL A 18 5.21 -19.12 -10.83
C VAL A 18 4.88 -20.51 -11.36
N SER A 19 5.37 -20.85 -12.55
CA SER A 19 5.22 -22.19 -13.13
C SER A 19 5.76 -23.29 -12.18
N SER A 20 6.97 -23.09 -11.63
CA SER A 20 7.57 -24.03 -10.66
C SER A 20 6.74 -24.15 -9.36
N LEU A 21 6.14 -23.05 -8.91
CA LEU A 21 5.28 -23.05 -7.72
C LEU A 21 3.97 -23.78 -7.98
N LEU A 22 3.35 -23.56 -9.14
CA LEU A 22 2.12 -24.23 -9.56
C LEU A 22 2.31 -25.75 -9.68
N GLU A 23 3.44 -26.20 -10.23
CA GLU A 23 3.80 -27.62 -10.27
C GLU A 23 3.96 -28.24 -8.86
N ALA A 24 4.40 -27.45 -7.89
CA ALA A 24 4.59 -27.90 -6.51
C ALA A 24 3.29 -27.85 -5.67
N GLN A 25 2.38 -26.91 -5.95
CA GLN A 25 1.15 -26.69 -5.20
C GLN A 25 -0.05 -27.45 -5.76
N SER A 26 -0.10 -27.70 -7.07
CA SER A 26 -1.28 -28.31 -7.68
C SER A 26 -1.24 -29.84 -7.65
N SER A 27 -2.21 -30.46 -6.97
CA SER A 27 -2.51 -31.88 -7.11
C SER A 27 -3.34 -32.22 -8.36
N ASP A 28 -3.87 -31.20 -9.05
CA ASP A 28 -4.70 -31.33 -10.26
C ASP A 28 -4.07 -30.61 -11.46
N SER A 29 -3.66 -31.38 -12.47
CA SER A 29 -3.10 -30.85 -13.72
C SER A 29 -4.05 -29.90 -14.45
N THR A 30 -5.36 -30.05 -14.25
CA THR A 30 -6.40 -29.23 -14.88
C THR A 30 -6.38 -27.80 -14.32
N GLN A 31 -6.34 -27.66 -12.99
CA GLN A 31 -6.25 -26.35 -12.32
C GLN A 31 -4.97 -25.60 -12.71
N ALA A 32 -3.85 -26.31 -12.82
CA ALA A 32 -2.59 -25.72 -13.27
C ALA A 32 -2.66 -25.20 -14.72
N SER A 33 -3.30 -25.93 -15.64
CA SER A 33 -3.45 -25.49 -17.03
C SER A 33 -4.28 -24.21 -17.18
N MET A 34 -5.31 -24.02 -16.35
CA MET A 34 -6.14 -22.80 -16.36
C MET A 34 -5.40 -21.55 -15.87
N MET A 35 -4.24 -21.71 -15.24
CA MET A 35 -3.43 -20.56 -14.82
C MET A 35 -2.70 -19.87 -15.98
N ALA A 36 -2.61 -20.53 -17.15
CA ALA A 36 -2.02 -19.96 -18.36
C ALA A 36 -2.98 -19.04 -19.15
N GLU A 37 -4.27 -19.04 -18.80
CA GLU A 37 -5.28 -18.24 -19.47
C GLU A 37 -4.88 -16.76 -19.52
N ALA A 38 -4.90 -16.17 -20.71
CA ALA A 38 -4.62 -14.76 -20.92
C ALA A 38 -5.86 -13.93 -20.54
N VAL A 39 -5.78 -13.26 -19.39
CA VAL A 39 -6.80 -12.33 -18.89
C VAL A 39 -6.43 -10.88 -19.23
N LEU A 40 -7.37 -9.96 -19.03
CA LEU A 40 -7.17 -8.54 -19.32
C LEU A 40 -6.55 -7.80 -18.13
N GLN A 41 -5.26 -7.41 -18.24
CA GLN A 41 -4.68 -6.42 -17.33
C GLN A 41 -5.30 -5.05 -17.60
N VAL A 42 -5.67 -4.34 -16.54
CA VAL A 42 -6.31 -3.01 -16.64
C VAL A 42 -5.65 -1.98 -15.71
N ASP A 43 -5.82 -0.71 -16.04
CA ASP A 43 -5.49 0.41 -15.15
C ASP A 43 -6.63 0.71 -14.15
N GLU A 44 -6.42 1.69 -13.26
CA GLU A 44 -7.42 2.06 -12.23
C GLU A 44 -8.74 2.59 -12.79
N ASN A 45 -8.79 2.96 -14.07
CA ASN A 45 -9.98 3.46 -14.76
C ASN A 45 -10.63 2.38 -15.64
N ASP A 46 -10.25 1.11 -15.46
CA ASP A 46 -10.69 -0.03 -16.28
C ASP A 46 -10.24 0.08 -17.75
N GLY A 47 -9.17 0.81 -18.04
CA GLY A 47 -8.54 0.84 -19.37
C GLY A 47 -7.65 -0.38 -19.58
N VAL A 48 -7.82 -1.10 -20.69
CA VAL A 48 -6.99 -2.30 -20.99
C VAL A 48 -5.54 -1.92 -21.26
N VAL A 49 -4.63 -2.48 -20.48
CA VAL A 49 -3.17 -2.33 -20.63
C VAL A 49 -2.63 -3.39 -21.59
N GLY A 50 -3.09 -4.63 -21.45
CA GLY A 50 -2.66 -5.76 -22.29
C GLY A 50 -3.06 -7.12 -21.71
N PRO A 51 -2.73 -8.21 -22.41
CA PRO A 51 -2.90 -9.56 -21.88
C PRO A 51 -1.90 -9.86 -20.76
N ILE A 52 -2.33 -10.59 -19.74
CA ILE A 52 -1.47 -11.16 -18.69
C ILE A 52 -1.96 -12.57 -18.36
N SER A 53 -1.07 -13.49 -17.95
CA SER A 53 -1.50 -14.81 -17.49
C SER A 53 -2.29 -14.68 -16.19
N LYS A 54 -3.29 -15.54 -16.00
CA LYS A 54 -4.05 -15.62 -14.75
C LYS A 54 -3.13 -15.89 -13.54
N ALA A 55 -2.07 -16.68 -13.74
CA ALA A 55 -1.08 -16.94 -12.70
C ALA A 55 -0.37 -15.64 -12.27
N ASP A 56 0.18 -14.90 -13.23
CA ASP A 56 1.00 -13.71 -12.95
C ASP A 56 0.13 -12.53 -12.46
N SER A 57 -1.15 -12.49 -12.84
CA SER A 57 -2.08 -11.48 -12.31
C SER A 57 -2.38 -11.66 -10.82
N HIS A 58 -2.25 -12.88 -10.29
CA HIS A 58 -2.53 -13.21 -8.88
C HIS A 58 -1.27 -13.43 -8.03
N TYR A 59 -0.10 -13.59 -8.64
CA TYR A 59 1.12 -13.94 -7.92
C TYR A 59 1.77 -12.74 -7.21
N LYS A 60 2.25 -12.96 -5.98
CA LYS A 60 2.85 -11.95 -5.09
C LYS A 60 1.98 -10.71 -4.99
N SER A 61 2.44 -9.54 -5.45
CA SER A 61 1.69 -8.29 -5.35
C SER A 61 0.51 -8.20 -6.32
N GLY A 62 0.41 -9.14 -7.27
CA GLY A 62 -0.61 -9.19 -8.30
C GLY A 62 -0.57 -8.00 -9.26
N SER A 63 -1.39 -8.09 -10.30
CA SER A 63 -1.67 -6.97 -11.22
C SER A 63 -3.16 -6.72 -11.26
N LEU A 64 -3.56 -5.44 -11.36
CA LEU A 64 -4.96 -5.11 -11.53
C LEU A 64 -5.45 -5.69 -12.87
N HIS A 65 -6.51 -6.47 -12.81
CA HIS A 65 -7.08 -7.14 -13.98
C HIS A 65 -8.61 -7.12 -13.95
N ARG A 66 -9.24 -7.23 -15.11
CA ARG A 66 -10.69 -7.21 -15.23
C ARG A 66 -11.27 -8.55 -14.79
N ALA A 67 -12.35 -8.49 -14.03
CA ALA A 67 -13.14 -9.64 -13.63
C ALA A 67 -14.64 -9.38 -13.82
N PHE A 68 -15.45 -10.40 -13.57
CA PHE A 68 -16.90 -10.27 -13.52
C PHE A 68 -17.52 -11.17 -12.46
N SER A 69 -18.66 -10.71 -11.95
CA SER A 69 -19.51 -11.41 -11.00
C SER A 69 -20.92 -11.54 -11.56
N VAL A 70 -21.37 -12.78 -11.76
CA VAL A 70 -22.76 -13.09 -12.13
C VAL A 70 -23.60 -13.32 -10.88
N LEU A 71 -24.75 -12.67 -10.84
CA LEU A 71 -25.82 -12.87 -9.87
C LEU A 71 -27.04 -13.44 -10.61
N LEU A 72 -27.16 -14.76 -10.57
CA LEU A 72 -28.20 -15.52 -11.23
C LEU A 72 -29.36 -15.79 -10.28
N PHE A 73 -30.54 -15.29 -10.65
CA PHE A 73 -31.78 -15.48 -9.91
C PHE A 73 -32.70 -16.47 -10.63
N ASN A 74 -33.40 -17.30 -9.86
CA ASN A 74 -34.45 -18.16 -10.38
C ASN A 74 -35.80 -17.41 -10.46
N ARG A 75 -36.85 -18.10 -10.91
CA ARG A 75 -38.22 -17.53 -11.04
C ARG A 75 -38.87 -17.17 -9.69
N GLU A 76 -38.36 -17.71 -8.59
CA GLU A 76 -38.81 -17.38 -7.24
C GLU A 76 -38.07 -16.18 -6.65
N GLY A 77 -37.13 -15.58 -7.40
CA GLY A 77 -36.31 -14.46 -6.94
C GLY A 77 -35.18 -14.87 -6.00
N LYS A 78 -34.84 -16.16 -5.91
CA LYS A 78 -33.70 -16.63 -5.12
C LYS A 78 -32.41 -16.55 -5.92
N LEU A 79 -31.33 -16.13 -5.27
CA LEU A 79 -29.96 -16.05 -5.80
C LEU A 79 -29.27 -17.42 -5.72
N LEU A 80 -28.61 -17.83 -6.79
CA LEU A 80 -27.71 -18.99 -6.79
C LEU A 80 -26.36 -18.60 -6.19
N LEU A 81 -25.90 -19.33 -5.18
CA LEU A 81 -24.53 -19.27 -4.67
C LEU A 81 -23.82 -20.58 -4.99
N GLN A 82 -22.50 -20.50 -5.18
CA GLN A 82 -21.63 -21.66 -5.31
C GLN A 82 -20.56 -21.66 -4.23
N GLN A 83 -20.17 -22.84 -3.76
CA GLN A 83 -18.98 -23.03 -2.96
C GLN A 83 -17.85 -23.46 -3.89
N ARG A 84 -16.75 -22.71 -3.87
CA ARG A 84 -15.57 -22.99 -4.69
C ARG A 84 -14.96 -24.34 -4.31
N ALA A 85 -14.47 -25.09 -5.30
CA ALA A 85 -13.85 -26.39 -5.07
C ALA A 85 -12.66 -26.32 -4.10
N HIS A 86 -12.44 -27.41 -3.36
CA HIS A 86 -11.36 -27.50 -2.38
C HIS A 86 -9.97 -27.41 -3.02
N ASP A 87 -9.82 -27.93 -4.24
CA ASP A 87 -8.54 -27.98 -4.97
C ASP A 87 -8.24 -26.68 -5.76
N LYS A 88 -9.06 -25.63 -5.61
CA LYS A 88 -8.78 -24.32 -6.23
C LYS A 88 -7.48 -23.73 -5.67
N ILE A 89 -6.62 -23.24 -6.56
CA ILE A 89 -5.37 -22.57 -6.18
C ILE A 89 -5.64 -21.29 -5.38
N THR A 90 -6.62 -20.50 -5.80
CA THR A 90 -7.02 -19.25 -5.14
C THR A 90 -8.41 -19.39 -4.51
N PHE A 91 -8.51 -18.97 -3.25
CA PHE A 91 -9.73 -18.95 -2.43
C PHE A 91 -10.50 -20.29 -2.47
N PRO A 92 -9.90 -21.41 -2.04
CA PRO A 92 -10.59 -22.69 -1.99
C PRO A 92 -11.68 -22.69 -0.91
N SER A 93 -12.74 -23.47 -1.14
CA SER A 93 -13.80 -23.76 -0.15
C SER A 93 -14.64 -22.58 0.35
N VAL A 94 -14.49 -21.37 -0.21
CA VAL A 94 -15.34 -20.21 0.15
C VAL A 94 -16.64 -20.20 -0.67
N TRP A 95 -17.73 -19.72 -0.06
CA TRP A 95 -18.99 -19.44 -0.72
C TRP A 95 -18.93 -18.09 -1.45
N ALA A 96 -19.32 -18.06 -2.72
CA ALA A 96 -19.35 -16.88 -3.56
C ALA A 96 -20.71 -16.73 -4.28
N ASN A 97 -20.86 -15.63 -5.01
CA ASN A 97 -21.93 -15.43 -5.99
C ASN A 97 -21.98 -16.53 -7.05
N SER A 98 -22.98 -16.50 -7.92
CA SER A 98 -23.31 -17.61 -8.83
C SER A 98 -22.13 -18.06 -9.69
N CYS A 99 -21.38 -17.13 -10.28
CA CYS A 99 -20.14 -17.42 -11.01
C CYS A 99 -19.28 -16.16 -11.04
N CYS A 100 -17.98 -16.29 -10.75
CA CYS A 100 -17.01 -15.20 -10.74
C CYS A 100 -15.73 -15.64 -11.45
N SER A 101 -15.29 -14.87 -12.45
CA SER A 101 -14.13 -15.21 -13.29
C SER A 101 -13.70 -13.99 -14.11
N HIS A 102 -12.78 -14.19 -15.06
CA HIS A 102 -12.24 -13.13 -15.91
C HIS A 102 -12.68 -13.26 -17.38
N PRO A 103 -12.86 -12.13 -18.07
CA PRO A 103 -12.83 -12.10 -19.53
C PRO A 103 -11.41 -12.42 -20.04
N LEU A 104 -11.35 -13.10 -21.17
CA LEU A 104 -10.12 -13.47 -21.86
C LEU A 104 -9.65 -12.34 -22.78
N ALA A 105 -8.35 -12.33 -23.06
CA ALA A 105 -7.73 -11.46 -24.06
C ALA A 105 -8.05 -11.92 -25.50
N SER A 106 -9.34 -11.94 -25.85
CA SER A 106 -9.87 -12.30 -27.16
C SER A 106 -10.70 -11.15 -27.74
N ALA A 107 -10.82 -11.10 -29.07
CA ALA A 107 -11.57 -10.04 -29.73
C ALA A 107 -13.05 -9.97 -29.29
N GLU A 108 -13.65 -11.11 -28.95
CA GLU A 108 -15.05 -11.20 -28.53
C GLU A 108 -15.24 -10.75 -27.08
N GLU A 109 -14.33 -11.12 -26.18
CA GLU A 109 -14.43 -10.81 -24.74
C GLU A 109 -13.85 -9.42 -24.37
N MET A 110 -13.19 -8.75 -25.33
CA MET A 110 -12.73 -7.37 -25.22
C MET A 110 -13.77 -6.33 -25.70
N GLU A 111 -14.93 -6.74 -26.22
CA GLU A 111 -15.94 -5.79 -26.70
C GLU A 111 -16.64 -5.07 -25.54
N GLU A 112 -16.45 -3.76 -25.43
CA GLU A 112 -16.93 -2.98 -24.28
C GLU A 112 -18.36 -2.45 -24.47
N ASN A 113 -18.86 -2.40 -25.72
CA ASN A 113 -20.20 -1.88 -26.00
C ASN A 113 -21.26 -2.69 -25.25
N ASN A 114 -22.01 -2.03 -24.37
CA ASN A 114 -23.06 -2.64 -23.54
C ASN A 114 -22.55 -3.84 -22.69
N ALA A 115 -21.29 -3.78 -22.27
CA ALA A 115 -20.58 -4.83 -21.52
C ALA A 115 -20.61 -6.21 -22.23
N LEU A 116 -20.64 -6.22 -23.57
CA LEU A 116 -20.82 -7.46 -24.34
C LEU A 116 -19.74 -8.50 -24.04
N GLY A 117 -18.47 -8.09 -24.01
CA GLY A 117 -17.34 -8.98 -23.80
C GLY A 117 -17.40 -9.70 -22.45
N VAL A 118 -17.76 -8.97 -21.40
CA VAL A 118 -17.97 -9.54 -20.07
C VAL A 118 -19.19 -10.47 -20.03
N LYS A 119 -20.29 -10.15 -20.73
CA LYS A 119 -21.46 -11.05 -20.84
C LYS A 119 -21.13 -12.34 -21.60
N VAL A 120 -20.32 -12.26 -22.66
CA VAL A 120 -19.82 -13.44 -23.39
C VAL A 120 -18.95 -14.30 -22.48
N ALA A 121 -18.04 -13.69 -21.73
CA ALA A 121 -17.21 -14.38 -20.75
C ALA A 121 -18.05 -15.06 -19.64
N ALA A 122 -19.11 -14.38 -19.16
CA ALA A 122 -20.05 -14.93 -18.19
C ALA A 122 -20.76 -16.18 -18.70
N ILE A 123 -21.28 -16.17 -19.94
CA ILE A 123 -21.92 -17.34 -20.55
C ILE A 123 -20.93 -18.51 -20.64
N ARG A 124 -19.69 -18.25 -21.08
CA ARG A 124 -18.63 -19.27 -21.15
C ARG A 124 -18.36 -19.89 -19.78
N LYS A 125 -18.27 -19.09 -18.73
CA LYS A 125 -17.91 -19.55 -17.39
C LYS A 125 -19.07 -20.21 -16.65
N LEU A 126 -20.32 -19.80 -16.90
CA LEU A 126 -21.50 -20.51 -16.41
C LEU A 126 -21.61 -21.93 -16.97
N ASP A 127 -21.25 -22.14 -18.25
CA ASP A 127 -21.13 -23.48 -18.85
C ASP A 127 -20.01 -24.29 -18.19
N GLN A 128 -18.81 -23.70 -18.05
CA GLN A 128 -17.64 -24.39 -17.51
C GLN A 128 -17.77 -24.77 -16.02
N GLU A 129 -18.30 -23.89 -15.18
CA GLU A 129 -18.35 -24.07 -13.72
C GLU A 129 -19.64 -24.75 -13.27
N LEU A 130 -20.79 -24.36 -13.83
CA LEU A 130 -22.11 -24.82 -13.38
C LEU A 130 -22.81 -25.77 -14.36
N GLY A 131 -22.20 -26.05 -15.52
CA GLY A 131 -22.79 -26.90 -16.55
C GLY A 131 -24.02 -26.28 -17.24
N ILE A 132 -24.20 -24.96 -17.11
CA ILE A 132 -25.37 -24.28 -17.68
C ILE A 132 -25.15 -24.09 -19.18
N SER A 133 -25.93 -24.80 -19.98
CA SER A 133 -25.82 -24.74 -21.44
C SER A 133 -25.95 -23.30 -21.97
N PRO A 134 -25.03 -22.83 -22.84
CA PRO A 134 -25.10 -21.51 -23.46
C PRO A 134 -26.41 -21.27 -24.23
N ASP A 135 -26.99 -22.32 -24.82
CA ASP A 135 -28.24 -22.24 -25.58
C ASP A 135 -29.47 -22.01 -24.67
N SER A 136 -29.33 -22.23 -23.36
CA SER A 136 -30.39 -22.03 -22.36
C SER A 136 -30.45 -20.60 -21.81
N ILE A 137 -29.47 -19.75 -22.13
CA ILE A 137 -29.38 -18.37 -21.67
C ILE A 137 -29.34 -17.41 -22.86
N ASP A 138 -30.23 -16.42 -22.87
CA ASP A 138 -30.14 -15.29 -23.80
C ASP A 138 -29.21 -14.21 -23.23
N ILE A 139 -28.19 -13.83 -23.99
CA ILE A 139 -27.24 -12.78 -23.62
C ILE A 139 -27.91 -11.44 -23.31
N ASN A 140 -29.08 -11.18 -23.91
CA ASN A 140 -29.85 -9.95 -23.68
C ASN A 140 -30.55 -9.89 -22.32
N ASN A 141 -30.60 -11.01 -21.60
CA ASN A 141 -31.14 -11.08 -20.23
C ASN A 141 -30.08 -10.75 -19.17
N PHE A 142 -28.81 -10.57 -19.56
CA PHE A 142 -27.81 -10.03 -18.65
C PHE A 142 -27.92 -8.51 -18.59
N HIS A 143 -28.15 -8.01 -17.38
CA HIS A 143 -28.10 -6.61 -17.04
C HIS A 143 -26.74 -6.34 -16.39
N PHE A 144 -25.91 -5.54 -17.05
CA PHE A 144 -24.79 -4.90 -16.36
C PHE A 144 -25.39 -3.98 -15.30
N ILE A 145 -24.81 -3.95 -14.10
CA ILE A 145 -25.28 -3.08 -13.01
C ILE A 145 -24.23 -2.03 -12.67
N THR A 146 -23.05 -2.45 -12.25
CA THR A 146 -21.98 -1.52 -11.86
C THR A 146 -20.62 -2.22 -11.89
N LYS A 147 -19.55 -1.49 -11.56
CA LYS A 147 -18.21 -2.02 -11.35
C LYS A 147 -17.77 -1.76 -9.92
N MET A 148 -17.00 -2.67 -9.37
CA MET A 148 -16.27 -2.40 -8.14
C MET A 148 -14.78 -2.72 -8.29
N ARG A 149 -13.94 -2.05 -7.53
CA ARG A 149 -12.52 -2.34 -7.43
C ARG A 149 -12.22 -2.84 -6.02
N TYR A 150 -11.46 -3.93 -5.92
CA TYR A 150 -11.01 -4.44 -4.62
C TYR A 150 -9.66 -5.14 -4.71
N SER A 151 -9.02 -5.36 -3.55
CA SER A 151 -7.95 -6.34 -3.38
C SER A 151 -8.22 -7.27 -2.20
N ALA A 152 -7.84 -8.54 -2.33
CA ALA A 152 -7.96 -9.51 -1.25
C ALA A 152 -6.75 -10.44 -1.27
N ARG A 153 -5.93 -10.43 -0.22
CA ARG A 153 -4.80 -11.35 -0.10
C ARG A 153 -5.24 -12.64 0.56
N MET A 154 -5.01 -13.78 -0.10
CA MET A 154 -5.26 -15.08 0.50
C MET A 154 -4.09 -15.52 1.39
N ASN A 155 -2.86 -15.42 0.88
CA ASN A 155 -1.65 -15.85 1.59
C ASN A 155 -0.40 -15.13 1.05
N ALA A 156 0.80 -15.59 1.43
CA ALA A 156 2.09 -15.02 1.02
C ALA A 156 2.38 -15.08 -0.50
N ASP A 157 1.64 -15.90 -1.25
CA ASP A 157 1.84 -16.08 -2.69
C ASP A 157 0.70 -15.52 -3.53
N TRP A 158 -0.54 -15.59 -3.04
CA TRP A 158 -1.73 -15.32 -3.86
C TRP A 158 -2.55 -14.14 -3.36
N ILE A 159 -2.91 -13.25 -4.29
CA ILE A 159 -3.77 -12.08 -4.09
C ILE A 159 -4.75 -11.93 -5.26
N GLU A 160 -5.96 -11.45 -4.99
CA GLU A 160 -6.90 -10.93 -5.98
C GLU A 160 -6.79 -9.40 -6.03
N ARG A 161 -6.78 -8.84 -7.25
CA ARG A 161 -6.76 -7.39 -7.51
C ARG A 161 -7.55 -7.10 -8.75
N GLU A 162 -8.80 -6.72 -8.57
CA GLU A 162 -9.76 -6.78 -9.67
C GLU A 162 -10.56 -5.50 -9.82
N ILE A 163 -10.89 -5.19 -11.08
CA ILE A 163 -12.06 -4.40 -11.42
C ILE A 163 -13.14 -5.38 -11.85
N ASP A 164 -14.08 -5.62 -10.94
CA ASP A 164 -15.15 -6.59 -11.09
C ASP A 164 -16.41 -5.96 -11.69
N HIS A 165 -16.84 -6.48 -12.84
CA HIS A 165 -18.06 -6.08 -13.53
C HIS A 165 -19.24 -6.93 -13.05
N ILE A 166 -20.22 -6.29 -12.41
CA ILE A 166 -21.34 -7.01 -11.78
C ILE A 166 -22.50 -7.12 -12.78
N LEU A 167 -22.89 -8.37 -13.04
CA LEU A 167 -23.99 -8.74 -13.92
C LEU A 167 -25.14 -9.36 -13.12
N MET A 168 -26.36 -8.91 -13.39
CA MET A 168 -27.59 -9.51 -12.90
C MET A 168 -28.30 -10.25 -14.04
N ILE A 169 -28.82 -11.44 -13.75
CA ILE A 169 -29.66 -12.20 -14.68
C ILE A 169 -30.73 -12.97 -13.92
N GLN A 170 -31.94 -13.01 -14.47
CA GLN A 170 -32.96 -13.97 -14.05
C GLN A 170 -33.14 -15.03 -15.15
N ALA A 171 -32.87 -16.30 -14.83
CA ALA A 171 -33.05 -17.40 -15.77
C ALA A 171 -33.43 -18.69 -15.05
N ASN A 172 -34.17 -19.55 -15.76
CA ASN A 172 -34.46 -20.90 -15.28
C ASN A 172 -33.49 -21.88 -15.94
N VAL A 173 -32.53 -22.36 -15.17
CA VAL A 173 -31.40 -23.16 -15.67
C VAL A 173 -31.42 -24.56 -15.07
N GLU A 174 -30.87 -25.51 -15.81
CA GLU A 174 -30.46 -26.80 -15.26
C GLU A 174 -29.00 -26.71 -14.84
N LEU A 175 -28.66 -27.27 -13.68
CA LEU A 175 -27.32 -27.23 -13.11
C LEU A 175 -26.68 -28.61 -13.25
N ASP A 176 -25.45 -28.65 -13.78
CA ASP A 176 -24.56 -29.81 -13.77
C ASP A 176 -23.16 -29.35 -13.33
N PRO A 177 -22.97 -28.99 -12.03
CA PRO A 177 -21.76 -28.32 -11.59
C PRO A 177 -20.51 -29.17 -11.79
N ASN A 178 -19.45 -28.54 -12.29
CA ASN A 178 -18.17 -29.18 -12.49
C ASN A 178 -17.47 -29.38 -11.14
N PRO A 179 -17.20 -30.62 -10.69
CA PRO A 179 -16.65 -30.88 -9.37
C PRO A 179 -15.23 -30.32 -9.16
N ASN A 180 -14.49 -30.04 -10.25
CA ASN A 180 -13.18 -29.40 -10.17
C ASN A 180 -13.28 -27.90 -9.89
N GLU A 181 -14.44 -27.28 -10.13
CA GLU A 181 -14.66 -25.85 -9.94
C GLU A 181 -15.57 -25.54 -8.76
N VAL A 182 -16.57 -26.40 -8.51
CA VAL A 182 -17.68 -26.18 -7.57
C VAL A 182 -17.88 -27.40 -6.68
N SER A 183 -17.84 -27.21 -5.37
CA SER A 183 -18.13 -28.28 -4.38
C SER A 183 -19.60 -28.36 -3.98
N ALA A 184 -20.32 -27.24 -3.96
CA ALA A 184 -21.72 -27.18 -3.57
C ALA A 184 -22.43 -25.98 -4.19
N VAL A 185 -23.76 -26.05 -4.28
CA VAL A 185 -24.62 -24.94 -4.72
C VAL A 185 -25.81 -24.78 -3.78
N LYS A 186 -26.32 -23.55 -3.66
CA LYS A 186 -27.52 -23.23 -2.86
C LYS A 186 -28.30 -22.09 -3.49
N TRP A 187 -29.63 -22.13 -3.32
CA TRP A 187 -30.51 -21.02 -3.67
C TRP A 187 -30.93 -20.30 -2.40
N VAL A 188 -30.72 -18.99 -2.33
CA VAL A 188 -31.05 -18.18 -1.14
C VAL A 188 -31.91 -16.97 -1.49
N ASN A 189 -32.86 -16.63 -0.63
CA ASN A 189 -33.53 -15.32 -0.68
C ASN A 189 -32.71 -14.26 0.10
N ALA A 190 -33.23 -13.02 0.16
CA ALA A 190 -32.58 -11.92 0.88
C ALA A 190 -32.34 -12.23 2.36
N GLU A 191 -33.35 -12.73 3.09
CA GLU A 191 -33.25 -13.05 4.52
C GLU A 191 -32.23 -14.17 4.79
N GLU A 192 -32.19 -15.19 3.94
CA GLU A 192 -31.24 -16.30 4.01
C GLU A 192 -29.81 -15.82 3.72
N LEU A 193 -29.62 -14.91 2.76
CA LEU A 193 -28.30 -14.32 2.47
C LEU A 193 -27.82 -13.44 3.63
N ASP A 194 -28.69 -12.59 4.18
CA ASP A 194 -28.37 -11.75 5.34
C ASP A 194 -27.97 -12.60 6.55
N ALA A 195 -28.70 -13.70 6.80
CA ALA A 195 -28.36 -14.63 7.87
C ALA A 195 -26.96 -15.24 7.68
N MET A 196 -26.56 -15.56 6.45
CA MET A 196 -25.20 -16.07 6.18
C MET A 196 -24.11 -15.01 6.35
N LEU A 197 -24.38 -13.74 6.01
CA LEU A 197 -23.39 -12.66 6.13
C LEU A 197 -23.09 -12.32 7.59
N VAL A 198 -24.04 -12.55 8.49
CA VAL A 198 -23.90 -12.33 9.94
C VAL A 198 -23.39 -13.57 10.66
N ASP A 199 -23.45 -14.75 10.03
CA ASP A 199 -22.94 -15.97 10.62
C ASP A 199 -21.40 -15.93 10.76
N GLU A 200 -20.94 -16.06 12.00
CA GLU A 200 -19.51 -16.09 12.36
C GLU A 200 -18.96 -17.53 12.45
N ASP A 201 -19.79 -18.56 12.23
CA ASP A 201 -19.34 -19.96 12.28
C ASP A 201 -18.32 -20.27 11.16
N SER A 202 -17.20 -20.88 11.54
CA SER A 202 -16.02 -21.08 10.70
C SER A 202 -16.19 -22.03 9.51
N ALA A 203 -17.38 -22.60 9.29
CA ALA A 203 -17.61 -23.61 8.27
C ALA A 203 -17.97 -23.02 6.89
N ASP A 204 -18.67 -21.89 6.85
CA ASP A 204 -19.21 -21.30 5.62
C ASP A 204 -18.62 -19.91 5.35
N VAL A 205 -17.30 -19.85 5.14
CA VAL A 205 -16.59 -18.60 4.82
C VAL A 205 -17.11 -18.02 3.51
N ILE A 206 -17.65 -16.80 3.56
CA ILE A 206 -18.08 -16.06 2.37
C ILE A 206 -16.88 -15.33 1.76
N ALA A 207 -16.75 -15.42 0.44
CA ALA A 207 -15.75 -14.72 -0.32
C ALA A 207 -15.81 -13.19 -0.10
N PRO A 208 -14.67 -12.50 0.12
CA PRO A 208 -14.65 -11.08 0.44
C PRO A 208 -15.33 -10.20 -0.61
N TRP A 209 -15.09 -10.47 -1.90
CA TRP A 209 -15.71 -9.73 -2.99
C TRP A 209 -17.23 -9.87 -2.98
N PHE A 210 -17.74 -11.09 -2.75
CA PHE A 210 -19.18 -11.31 -2.69
C PHE A 210 -19.80 -10.69 -1.43
N ARG A 211 -19.10 -10.72 -0.28
CA ARG A 211 -19.52 -9.98 0.92
C ARG A 211 -19.63 -8.48 0.63
N CYS A 212 -18.70 -7.88 -0.11
CA CYS A 212 -18.78 -6.49 -0.55
C CYS A 212 -20.01 -6.22 -1.44
N ILE A 213 -20.23 -7.06 -2.46
CA ILE A 213 -21.41 -6.93 -3.34
C ILE A 213 -22.70 -6.99 -2.50
N ALA A 214 -22.83 -8.03 -1.67
CA ALA A 214 -24.04 -8.26 -0.91
C ALA A 214 -24.30 -7.17 0.14
N ALA A 215 -23.29 -6.77 0.91
CA ALA A 215 -23.46 -5.83 2.01
C ALA A 215 -23.50 -4.36 1.57
N ARG A 216 -22.81 -3.99 0.48
CA ARG A 216 -22.65 -2.58 0.07
C ARG A 216 -23.46 -2.21 -1.18
N LEU A 217 -23.84 -3.18 -2.02
CA LEU A 217 -24.52 -2.91 -3.29
C LEU A 217 -25.94 -3.51 -3.37
N MET A 218 -26.19 -4.68 -2.79
CA MET A 218 -27.49 -5.37 -2.87
C MET A 218 -28.53 -4.84 -1.87
N ASN A 219 -29.11 -3.68 -2.17
CA ASN A 219 -30.19 -3.07 -1.37
C ASN A 219 -31.60 -3.60 -1.74
N GLU A 220 -32.66 -3.07 -1.12
CA GLU A 220 -34.05 -3.47 -1.44
C GLU A 220 -34.42 -3.25 -2.92
N ASP A 221 -33.92 -2.18 -3.55
CA ASP A 221 -34.19 -1.89 -4.96
C ASP A 221 -33.60 -2.96 -5.89
N TRP A 222 -32.44 -3.52 -5.53
CA TRP A 222 -31.85 -4.66 -6.25
C TRP A 222 -32.74 -5.88 -6.23
N TRP A 223 -33.24 -6.28 -5.05
CA TRP A 223 -34.13 -7.43 -4.92
C TRP A 223 -35.47 -7.21 -5.64
N ASN A 224 -35.99 -5.98 -5.62
CA ASN A 224 -37.22 -5.62 -6.30
C ASN A 224 -37.09 -5.56 -7.83
N ALA A 225 -35.89 -5.33 -8.35
CA ALA A 225 -35.64 -5.23 -9.79
C ALA A 225 -35.60 -6.60 -10.50
N ILE A 226 -35.45 -7.71 -9.77
CA ILE A 226 -35.27 -9.04 -10.35
C ILE A 226 -36.41 -9.38 -11.32
N GLY A 227 -36.05 -9.61 -12.59
CA GLY A 227 -37.01 -9.96 -13.65
C GLY A 227 -37.71 -8.77 -14.31
N ASP A 228 -37.47 -7.55 -13.85
CA ASP A 228 -37.92 -6.30 -14.49
C ASP A 228 -36.73 -5.61 -15.16
N LYS A 229 -36.68 -5.70 -16.50
CA LYS A 229 -35.63 -5.09 -17.31
C LYS A 229 -35.46 -3.59 -17.06
N ALA A 230 -36.56 -2.83 -16.94
CA ALA A 230 -36.48 -1.39 -16.76
C ALA A 230 -35.98 -1.04 -15.36
N ALA A 231 -36.35 -1.82 -14.35
CA ALA A 231 -35.83 -1.67 -13.00
C ALA A 231 -34.33 -2.02 -12.93
N CYS A 232 -33.89 -3.12 -13.56
CA CYS A 232 -32.47 -3.47 -13.64
C CYS A 232 -31.64 -2.41 -14.37
N GLU A 233 -32.17 -1.82 -15.46
CA GLU A 233 -31.52 -0.71 -16.16
C GLU A 233 -31.43 0.54 -15.29
N ALA A 234 -32.38 0.78 -14.39
CA ALA A 234 -32.36 1.91 -13.47
C ALA A 234 -31.33 1.78 -12.34
N LEU A 235 -30.86 0.56 -12.05
CA LEU A 235 -29.78 0.30 -11.08
C LEU A 235 -28.39 0.61 -11.66
N GLN A 236 -28.29 0.84 -12.97
CA GLN A 236 -27.01 1.05 -13.62
C GLN A 236 -26.36 2.38 -13.21
N ASP A 237 -25.07 2.32 -12.89
CA ASP A 237 -24.23 3.50 -12.77
C ASP A 237 -22.95 3.38 -13.62
N GLY A 238 -22.28 4.51 -13.81
CA GLY A 238 -21.00 4.60 -14.52
C GLY A 238 -19.80 4.65 -13.58
N LEU A 239 -19.96 4.19 -12.34
CA LEU A 239 -18.94 4.31 -11.29
C LEU A 239 -18.08 3.04 -11.22
N ILE A 240 -16.88 3.20 -10.67
CA ILE A 240 -16.08 2.11 -10.14
C ILE A 240 -16.10 2.30 -8.62
N HIS A 241 -16.91 1.49 -7.93
CA HIS A 241 -17.01 1.54 -6.47
C HIS A 241 -15.74 0.99 -5.85
N ASP A 242 -14.98 1.85 -5.17
CA ASP A 242 -13.71 1.47 -4.55
C ASP A 242 -13.96 0.81 -3.20
N MET A 243 -13.82 -0.51 -3.15
CA MET A 243 -13.97 -1.30 -1.92
C MET A 243 -12.67 -1.43 -1.13
N GLY A 244 -11.53 -1.06 -1.75
CA GLY A 244 -10.21 -1.15 -1.16
C GLY A 244 -9.70 -2.58 -0.99
N ASP A 245 -8.74 -2.72 -0.08
CA ASP A 245 -8.25 -3.98 0.46
C ASP A 245 -9.23 -4.56 1.48
N VAL A 246 -9.82 -5.70 1.13
CA VAL A 246 -10.82 -6.42 1.91
C VAL A 246 -10.25 -7.72 2.49
N THR A 247 -8.93 -7.81 2.61
CA THR A 247 -8.21 -8.98 3.16
C THR A 247 -8.66 -9.31 4.58
N HIS A 248 -9.01 -8.31 5.38
CA HIS A 248 -9.47 -8.47 6.75
C HIS A 248 -10.75 -9.32 6.87
N MET A 249 -11.52 -9.48 5.78
CA MET A 249 -12.72 -10.31 5.74
C MET A 249 -12.41 -11.81 5.62
N LEU A 250 -11.14 -12.18 5.38
CA LEU A 250 -10.70 -13.58 5.32
C LEU A 250 -10.11 -14.00 6.68
N PRO A 251 -10.70 -14.99 7.36
CA PRO A 251 -10.26 -15.39 8.71
C PRO A 251 -8.86 -16.01 8.75
N ASN A 252 -8.39 -16.57 7.63
CA ASN A 252 -7.09 -17.24 7.53
C ASN A 252 -6.13 -16.52 6.56
N ALA A 253 -6.35 -15.22 6.29
CA ALA A 253 -5.44 -14.48 5.43
C ALA A 253 -4.06 -14.36 6.06
N GLU A 254 -3.03 -14.71 5.30
CA GLU A 254 -1.63 -14.60 5.71
C GLU A 254 -0.82 -13.80 4.68
N GLY A 255 0.44 -13.45 5.01
CA GLY A 255 1.39 -12.94 4.03
C GLY A 255 1.27 -11.44 3.69
N ALA A 256 0.66 -10.63 4.57
CA ALA A 256 0.72 -9.18 4.49
C ALA A 256 1.96 -8.63 5.24
N ASP A 257 3.13 -9.20 4.98
CA ASP A 257 4.41 -8.69 5.51
C ASP A 257 4.70 -7.28 4.98
N LEU A 258 5.69 -6.60 5.57
CA LEU A 258 5.99 -5.21 5.25
C LEU A 258 6.38 -5.03 3.77
N LEU A 259 7.25 -5.88 3.24
CA LEU A 259 7.78 -5.71 1.88
C LEU A 259 6.70 -6.02 0.84
N THR A 260 5.93 -7.08 1.06
CA THR A 260 4.79 -7.45 0.23
C THR A 260 3.77 -6.31 0.21
N SER A 261 3.40 -5.79 1.38
CA SER A 261 2.43 -4.70 1.50
C SER A 261 2.92 -3.39 0.87
N ILE A 262 4.22 -3.05 0.97
CA ILE A 262 4.80 -1.90 0.26
C ILE A 262 4.69 -2.10 -1.25
N ASN A 263 5.08 -3.28 -1.76
CA ASN A 263 5.11 -3.55 -3.20
C ASN A 263 3.70 -3.55 -3.83
N GLU A 264 2.66 -3.88 -3.05
CA GLU A 264 1.27 -3.81 -3.51
C GLU A 264 0.81 -2.38 -3.85
N VAL A 265 1.28 -1.37 -3.12
CA VAL A 265 0.74 0.00 -3.24
C VAL A 265 1.73 1.01 -3.81
N LYS A 266 3.02 0.74 -3.69
CA LYS A 266 4.08 1.62 -4.18
C LYS A 266 3.90 2.01 -5.65
N PRO A 267 3.59 1.11 -6.60
CA PRO A 267 3.43 1.50 -8.01
C PRO A 267 2.33 2.55 -8.22
N PHE A 268 1.21 2.43 -7.52
CA PHE A 268 0.06 3.35 -7.64
C PHE A 268 0.37 4.73 -7.05
N ILE A 269 1.16 4.78 -5.99
CA ILE A 269 1.64 6.03 -5.39
C ILE A 269 2.67 6.69 -6.31
N GLU A 270 3.62 5.92 -6.86
CA GLU A 270 4.63 6.44 -7.80
C GLU A 270 3.98 7.00 -9.07
N GLN A 271 2.95 6.33 -9.60
CA GLN A 271 2.16 6.85 -10.71
C GLN A 271 1.55 8.23 -10.39
N ARG A 272 0.90 8.38 -9.23
CA ARG A 272 0.30 9.67 -8.80
C ARG A 272 1.35 10.77 -8.65
N ILE A 273 2.52 10.46 -8.09
CA ILE A 273 3.64 11.42 -7.98
C ILE A 273 4.09 11.87 -9.37
N VAL A 274 4.30 10.91 -10.29
CA VAL A 274 4.72 11.21 -11.66
C VAL A 274 3.68 12.08 -12.37
N GLU A 275 2.40 11.71 -12.33
CA GLU A 275 1.32 12.48 -12.93
C GLU A 275 1.28 13.92 -12.39
N SER A 276 1.42 14.08 -11.08
CA SER A 276 1.42 15.39 -10.41
C SER A 276 2.60 16.27 -10.82
N LEU A 277 3.82 15.74 -10.76
CA LEU A 277 5.03 16.53 -11.00
C LEU A 277 5.27 16.81 -12.49
N THR A 278 4.79 15.93 -13.38
CA THR A 278 4.91 16.10 -14.83
C THR A 278 3.79 16.93 -15.46
N ALA A 279 2.73 17.27 -14.71
CA ALA A 279 1.69 18.19 -15.16
C ALA A 279 2.19 19.64 -15.36
N SER A 280 3.39 19.96 -14.86
CA SER A 280 4.03 21.26 -15.06
C SER A 280 4.26 21.56 -16.54
N ARG A 281 3.88 22.77 -16.98
CA ARG A 281 4.09 23.24 -18.35
C ARG A 281 5.53 23.67 -18.64
N HIS A 282 6.41 23.68 -17.65
CA HIS A 282 7.79 24.12 -17.77
C HIS A 282 8.77 22.95 -17.63
N GLU A 283 9.34 22.50 -18.76
CA GLU A 283 10.15 21.28 -18.85
C GLU A 283 11.32 21.23 -17.84
N ARG A 284 12.10 22.33 -17.70
CA ARG A 284 13.23 22.37 -16.75
C ARG A 284 12.79 22.19 -15.30
N LEU A 285 11.65 22.77 -14.91
CA LEU A 285 11.14 22.71 -13.55
C LEU A 285 10.58 21.31 -13.26
N ALA A 286 9.83 20.73 -14.22
CA ALA A 286 9.36 19.36 -14.14
C ALA A 286 10.53 18.37 -13.98
N ALA A 287 11.59 18.56 -14.76
CA ALA A 287 12.79 17.73 -14.68
C ALA A 287 13.49 17.85 -13.31
N ALA A 288 13.62 19.06 -12.76
CA ALA A 288 14.19 19.29 -11.45
C ALA A 288 13.37 18.64 -10.31
N MET A 289 12.03 18.75 -10.34
CA MET A 289 11.15 18.09 -9.37
C MET A 289 11.23 16.55 -9.45
N MET A 290 11.38 16.01 -10.66
CA MET A 290 11.49 14.56 -10.88
C MET A 290 12.88 13.99 -10.54
N HIS A 291 13.91 14.82 -10.40
CA HIS A 291 15.31 14.38 -10.28
C HIS A 291 15.54 13.39 -9.12
N LEU A 292 15.04 13.73 -7.91
CA LEU A 292 15.15 12.87 -6.73
C LEU A 292 14.19 11.66 -6.78
N ILE A 293 13.03 11.81 -7.43
CA ILE A 293 12.07 10.72 -7.61
C ILE A 293 12.68 9.62 -8.50
N LEU A 294 13.34 10.01 -9.58
CA LEU A 294 14.06 9.11 -10.50
C LEU A 294 15.29 8.45 -9.87
N GLY A 295 15.81 8.99 -8.76
CA GLY A 295 16.87 8.38 -7.95
C GLY A 295 16.37 7.17 -7.12
N GLY A 296 15.09 6.82 -7.21
CA GLY A 296 14.48 5.73 -6.48
C GLY A 296 14.17 6.09 -5.03
N GLY A 297 14.05 5.07 -4.19
CA GLY A 297 13.67 5.18 -2.79
C GLY A 297 12.77 4.02 -2.35
N LYS A 298 12.79 3.73 -1.05
CA LYS A 298 11.95 2.67 -0.47
C LYS A 298 10.47 3.07 -0.39
N ARG A 299 10.16 4.37 -0.48
CA ARG A 299 8.80 4.95 -0.39
C ARG A 299 8.03 4.57 0.89
N MET A 300 8.73 4.21 1.97
CA MET A 300 8.09 3.72 3.20
C MET A 300 7.11 4.74 3.81
N ARG A 301 7.46 6.04 3.80
CA ARG A 301 6.56 7.10 4.30
C ARG A 301 5.33 7.28 3.40
N ALA A 302 5.51 7.12 2.09
CA ALA A 302 4.44 7.19 1.11
C ALA A 302 3.40 6.08 1.29
N THR A 303 3.85 4.86 1.59
CA THR A 303 2.95 3.71 1.76
C THR A 303 2.31 3.66 3.16
N LEU A 304 2.89 4.36 4.14
CA LEU A 304 2.50 4.26 5.55
C LEU A 304 1.02 4.57 5.83
N PRO A 305 0.38 5.61 5.25
CA PRO A 305 -1.06 5.85 5.45
C PRO A 305 -1.90 4.64 5.05
N TRP A 306 -1.58 3.99 3.92
CA TRP A 306 -2.28 2.78 3.46
C TRP A 306 -2.04 1.60 4.39
N LEU A 307 -0.79 1.36 4.81
CA LEU A 307 -0.45 0.24 5.70
C LEU A 307 -1.20 0.35 7.03
N VAL A 308 -1.29 1.58 7.57
CA VAL A 308 -2.03 1.85 8.80
C VAL A 308 -3.52 1.63 8.59
N ALA A 309 -4.10 2.21 7.54
CA ALA A 309 -5.52 2.03 7.23
C ALA A 309 -5.89 0.55 7.09
N ARG A 310 -5.08 -0.24 6.37
CA ARG A 310 -5.27 -1.69 6.20
C ARG A 310 -5.27 -2.45 7.53
N ALA A 311 -4.56 -1.95 8.54
CA ALA A 311 -4.47 -2.58 9.86
C ALA A 311 -5.66 -2.27 10.77
N VAL A 312 -6.37 -1.15 10.56
CA VAL A 312 -7.41 -0.69 11.51
C VAL A 312 -8.76 -0.31 10.91
N GLY A 313 -8.91 -0.32 9.58
CA GLY A 313 -10.18 0.06 8.96
C GLY A 313 -10.20 -0.12 7.44
N ASP A 314 -11.02 0.69 6.78
CA ASP A 314 -11.23 0.62 5.34
C ASP A 314 -10.08 1.29 4.57
N THR A 315 -9.74 0.74 3.41
CA THR A 315 -8.78 1.37 2.49
C THR A 315 -9.47 1.81 1.22
N HIS A 316 -8.92 2.83 0.55
CA HIS A 316 -9.39 3.35 -0.74
C HIS A 316 -8.31 4.23 -1.36
N SER A 317 -8.45 4.60 -2.64
CA SER A 317 -7.43 5.38 -3.37
C SER A 317 -7.10 6.74 -2.76
N GLY A 318 -7.95 7.30 -1.89
CA GLY A 318 -7.65 8.53 -1.18
C GLY A 318 -6.38 8.43 -0.33
N LEU A 319 -6.11 7.26 0.25
CA LEU A 319 -4.88 6.98 0.99
C LEU A 319 -3.64 6.97 0.08
N LEU A 320 -3.79 6.57 -1.19
CA LEU A 320 -2.72 6.62 -2.20
C LEU A 320 -2.40 8.08 -2.59
N ASP A 321 -3.42 8.93 -2.68
CA ASP A 321 -3.26 10.37 -2.93
C ASP A 321 -2.58 11.06 -1.74
N ILE A 322 -2.97 10.72 -0.50
CA ILE A 322 -2.29 11.20 0.72
C ILE A 322 -0.83 10.76 0.74
N GLY A 323 -0.57 9.48 0.45
CA GLY A 323 0.78 8.93 0.36
C GLY A 323 1.65 9.65 -0.67
N ALA A 324 1.10 9.92 -1.86
CA ALA A 324 1.77 10.67 -2.93
C ALA A 324 2.07 12.12 -2.52
N ALA A 325 1.13 12.79 -1.84
CA ALA A 325 1.33 14.14 -1.33
C ALA A 325 2.42 14.19 -0.25
N ILE A 326 2.42 13.26 0.70
CA ILE A 326 3.44 13.19 1.76
C ILE A 326 4.82 12.90 1.17
N GLU A 327 4.95 11.97 0.22
CA GLU A 327 6.24 11.69 -0.42
C GLU A 327 6.72 12.88 -1.25
N THR A 328 5.80 13.62 -1.89
CA THR A 328 6.15 14.86 -2.59
C THR A 328 6.67 15.92 -1.62
N ILE A 329 6.04 16.08 -0.46
CA ILE A 329 6.52 16.94 0.63
C ILE A 329 7.89 16.48 1.14
N HIS A 330 8.08 15.18 1.37
CA HIS A 330 9.37 14.65 1.80
C HIS A 330 10.49 14.94 0.79
N ASN A 331 10.22 14.79 -0.51
CA ASN A 331 11.24 15.12 -1.51
C ASN A 331 11.46 16.65 -1.60
N PHE A 332 10.43 17.48 -1.40
CA PHE A 332 10.60 18.94 -1.24
C PHE A 332 11.57 19.25 -0.09
N THR A 333 11.37 18.64 1.08
CA THR A 333 12.24 18.91 2.24
C THR A 333 13.68 18.49 1.94
N LEU A 334 13.90 17.37 1.23
CA LEU A 334 15.24 16.95 0.82
C LEU A 334 15.90 17.93 -0.16
N VAL A 335 15.16 18.46 -1.14
CA VAL A 335 15.73 19.47 -2.07
C VAL A 335 16.21 20.71 -1.32
N HIS A 336 15.45 21.16 -0.32
CA HIS A 336 15.81 22.34 0.46
C HIS A 336 16.91 22.04 1.50
N ASP A 337 16.87 20.88 2.14
CA ASP A 337 17.90 20.38 3.06
C ASP A 337 19.26 20.30 2.35
N ASP A 338 19.32 19.72 1.14
CA ASP A 338 20.55 19.67 0.34
C ASP A 338 21.16 21.06 0.08
N ILE A 339 20.32 22.10 -0.06
CA ILE A 339 20.78 23.48 -0.27
C ILE A 339 21.30 24.09 1.05
N MET A 340 20.65 23.78 2.17
CA MET A 340 21.03 24.29 3.49
C MET A 340 22.35 23.68 3.96
N ASP A 341 22.55 22.40 3.68
CA ASP A 341 23.72 21.62 4.10
C ASP A 341 24.89 21.69 3.09
N ASP A 342 24.70 22.35 1.93
CA ASP A 342 25.67 22.41 0.81
C ASP A 342 26.08 21.01 0.30
N ASP A 343 25.12 20.06 0.31
CA ASP A 343 25.33 18.66 -0.06
C ASP A 343 25.47 18.51 -1.59
N GLU A 344 26.62 18.01 -2.08
CA GLU A 344 26.81 17.83 -3.52
C GLU A 344 26.06 16.63 -4.11
N ILE A 345 25.79 15.59 -3.29
CA ILE A 345 25.31 14.27 -3.73
C ILE A 345 24.15 13.77 -2.86
N ARG A 346 23.07 13.32 -3.50
CA ARG A 346 21.92 12.66 -2.86
C ARG A 346 21.54 11.39 -3.61
N ARG A 347 21.42 10.26 -2.89
CA ARG A 347 21.06 8.93 -3.43
C ARG A 347 21.93 8.51 -4.64
N GLY A 348 23.24 8.80 -4.58
CA GLY A 348 24.19 8.46 -5.64
C GLY A 348 24.07 9.31 -6.91
N ARG A 349 23.34 10.43 -6.85
CA ARG A 349 23.20 11.42 -7.93
C ARG A 349 23.59 12.80 -7.42
N ASN A 350 23.90 13.72 -8.33
CA ASN A 350 24.03 15.15 -7.99
C ASN A 350 22.79 15.62 -7.23
N ALA A 351 22.98 16.43 -6.18
CA ALA A 351 21.87 17.15 -5.57
C ALA A 351 21.21 18.08 -6.60
N VAL A 352 19.94 18.43 -6.40
CA VAL A 352 19.16 19.18 -7.40
C VAL A 352 19.80 20.54 -7.71
N HIS A 353 20.36 21.22 -6.71
CA HIS A 353 21.00 22.52 -6.88
C HIS A 353 22.34 22.44 -7.64
N ILE A 354 23.02 21.29 -7.58
CA ILE A 354 24.22 21.01 -8.38
C ILE A 354 23.85 20.72 -9.83
N GLU A 355 22.82 19.89 -10.05
CA GLU A 355 22.40 19.49 -11.40
C GLU A 355 21.74 20.64 -12.18
N TYR A 356 20.89 21.42 -11.50
CA TYR A 356 20.00 22.39 -12.15
C TYR A 356 20.26 23.85 -11.80
N ASP A 357 21.17 24.19 -10.90
CA ASP A 357 21.31 25.49 -10.23
C ASP A 357 20.39 25.73 -9.01
N MET A 358 20.88 26.54 -8.08
CA MET A 358 20.22 26.87 -6.81
C MET A 358 18.85 27.56 -7.00
N PRO A 359 18.68 28.59 -7.87
CA PRO A 359 17.36 29.15 -8.15
C PRO A 359 16.35 28.13 -8.68
N THR A 360 16.77 27.20 -9.53
CA THR A 360 15.89 26.15 -10.05
C THR A 360 15.50 25.16 -8.95
N ALA A 361 16.44 24.79 -8.08
CA ALA A 361 16.17 23.87 -6.97
C ALA A 361 15.19 24.47 -5.95
N ILE A 362 15.33 25.76 -5.60
CA ILE A 362 14.37 26.47 -4.73
C ILE A 362 12.96 26.45 -5.34
N ASN A 363 12.84 26.82 -6.62
CA ASN A 363 11.54 26.80 -7.30
C ASN A 363 10.95 25.38 -7.41
N ALA A 364 11.80 24.36 -7.55
CA ALA A 364 11.36 22.96 -7.57
C ALA A 364 10.75 22.56 -6.23
N GLY A 365 11.42 22.84 -5.11
CA GLY A 365 10.87 22.55 -3.78
C GLY A 365 9.58 23.31 -3.50
N ASP A 366 9.51 24.60 -3.81
CA ASP A 366 8.30 25.43 -3.66
C ASP A 366 7.12 24.87 -4.48
N ALA A 367 7.37 24.49 -5.73
CA ALA A 367 6.35 23.91 -6.61
C ALA A 367 5.88 22.53 -6.11
N MET A 368 6.79 21.69 -5.63
CA MET A 368 6.45 20.38 -5.06
C MET A 368 5.53 20.50 -3.86
N LEU A 369 5.81 21.45 -2.95
CA LEU A 369 4.93 21.72 -1.82
C LEU A 369 3.52 22.12 -2.26
N ALA A 370 3.40 23.01 -3.25
CA ALA A 370 2.09 23.43 -3.78
C ALA A 370 1.34 22.27 -4.46
N ILE A 371 2.04 21.47 -5.28
CA ILE A 371 1.48 20.30 -5.98
C ILE A 371 0.99 19.23 -5.00
N ALA A 372 1.68 19.04 -3.87
CA ALA A 372 1.23 18.11 -2.84
C ALA A 372 -0.15 18.50 -2.28
N PHE A 373 -0.38 19.79 -2.00
CA PHE A 373 -1.70 20.26 -1.57
C PHE A 373 -2.75 20.21 -2.67
N GLU A 374 -2.38 20.49 -3.92
CA GLU A 374 -3.29 20.33 -5.06
C GLU A 374 -3.78 18.88 -5.17
N ARG A 375 -2.88 17.89 -5.07
CA ARG A 375 -3.23 16.47 -5.12
C ARG A 375 -4.22 16.07 -4.02
N LEU A 376 -4.01 16.53 -2.79
CA LEU A 376 -4.89 16.23 -1.66
C LEU A 376 -6.32 16.74 -1.90
N VAL A 377 -6.45 17.97 -2.38
CA VAL A 377 -7.76 18.61 -2.62
C VAL A 377 -8.50 17.97 -3.80
N MET A 378 -7.75 17.43 -4.76
CA MET A 378 -8.30 16.78 -5.96
C MET A 378 -8.56 15.28 -5.80
N SER A 379 -8.34 14.71 -4.60
CA SER A 379 -8.58 13.29 -4.36
C SER A 379 -10.07 12.96 -4.46
N ALA A 380 -10.42 12.02 -5.34
CA ALA A 380 -11.82 11.68 -5.64
C ALA A 380 -12.52 10.89 -4.52
N ASN A 381 -11.75 10.15 -3.73
CA ASN A 381 -12.27 9.23 -2.71
C ASN A 381 -12.05 9.76 -1.28
N ILE A 382 -11.81 11.07 -1.13
CA ILE A 382 -11.81 11.74 0.17
C ILE A 382 -13.04 12.64 0.23
N GLU A 383 -13.82 12.51 1.28
CA GLU A 383 -15.01 13.32 1.46
C GLU A 383 -14.66 14.80 1.60
N LEU A 384 -15.43 15.67 0.93
CA LEU A 384 -15.15 17.12 0.89
C LEU A 384 -15.12 17.77 2.28
N HIS A 385 -15.85 17.20 3.24
CA HIS A 385 -15.90 17.71 4.61
C HIS A 385 -14.63 17.40 5.42
N ASP A 386 -13.85 16.39 5.02
CA ASP A 386 -12.60 15.99 5.69
C ASP A 386 -11.39 16.78 5.19
N ILE A 387 -11.44 17.28 3.95
CA ILE A 387 -10.35 18.02 3.30
C ILE A 387 -9.75 19.13 4.18
N PRO A 388 -10.53 20.02 4.85
CA PRO A 388 -9.94 21.08 5.69
C PRO A 388 -9.10 20.53 6.84
N SER A 389 -9.53 19.43 7.46
CA SER A 389 -8.82 18.79 8.56
C SER A 389 -7.51 18.17 8.08
N LEU A 390 -7.56 17.42 6.97
CA LEU A 390 -6.38 16.79 6.35
C LEU A 390 -5.34 17.83 5.93
N VAL A 391 -5.77 18.89 5.24
CA VAL A 391 -4.91 19.99 4.82
C VAL A 391 -4.29 20.68 6.03
N ASN A 392 -5.07 20.97 7.08
CA ASN A 392 -4.54 21.56 8.31
C ASN A 392 -3.48 20.67 8.95
N ARG A 393 -3.69 19.35 8.93
CA ARG A 393 -2.78 18.42 9.59
C ARG A 393 -1.47 18.27 8.86
N ILE A 394 -1.50 18.18 7.53
CA ILE A 394 -0.31 18.18 6.69
C ILE A 394 0.42 19.52 6.75
N ALA A 395 -0.29 20.66 6.74
CA ALA A 395 0.33 21.98 6.90
C ALA A 395 1.02 22.15 8.27
N TRP A 396 0.41 21.61 9.33
CA TRP A 396 1.02 21.58 10.66
C TRP A 396 2.30 20.73 10.67
N MET A 397 2.27 19.55 10.02
CA MET A 397 3.44 18.68 9.87
C MET A 397 4.58 19.41 9.16
N VAL A 398 4.31 20.07 8.02
CA VAL A 398 5.32 20.83 7.26
C VAL A 398 5.95 21.91 8.13
N ARG A 399 5.14 22.66 8.89
CA ARG A 399 5.66 23.65 9.83
C ARG A 399 6.57 23.03 10.90
N ARG A 400 6.17 21.91 11.50
CA ARG A 400 6.97 21.19 12.51
C ARG A 400 8.30 20.68 11.93
N VAL A 401 8.29 20.21 10.67
CA VAL A 401 9.52 19.83 9.94
C VAL A 401 10.44 21.02 9.77
N SER A 402 9.91 22.18 9.35
CA SER A 402 10.71 23.40 9.24
C SER A 402 11.26 23.88 10.59
N GLU A 403 10.47 23.79 11.67
CA GLU A 403 10.92 24.11 13.03
C GLU A 403 12.05 23.17 13.48
N GLY A 404 11.92 21.87 13.25
CA GLY A 404 12.96 20.89 13.56
C GLY A 404 14.24 21.12 12.75
N GLN A 405 14.12 21.40 11.45
CA GLN A 405 15.27 21.74 10.60
C GLN A 405 15.98 23.01 11.08
N GLN A 406 15.22 24.03 11.47
CA GLN A 406 15.80 25.27 12.00
C GLN A 406 16.55 25.03 13.31
N LEU A 407 16.02 24.19 14.20
CA LEU A 407 16.71 23.78 15.43
C LEU A 407 18.03 23.05 15.12
N ASP A 408 18.03 22.14 14.16
CA ASP A 408 19.25 21.40 13.75
C ASP A 408 20.37 22.36 13.31
N ILE A 409 20.03 23.33 12.43
CA ILE A 409 20.96 24.39 11.99
C ILE A 409 21.48 25.23 13.16
N GLU A 410 20.59 25.63 14.08
CA GLU A 410 20.99 26.42 15.25
C GLU A 410 21.92 25.65 16.19
N PHE A 411 21.74 24.34 16.31
CA PHE A 411 22.52 23.49 17.21
C PHE A 411 23.97 23.34 16.78
N GLU A 412 24.30 23.48 15.49
CA GLU A 412 25.68 23.41 14.99
C GLU A 412 26.59 24.49 15.60
N THR A 413 26.03 25.65 15.96
CA THR A 413 26.80 26.77 16.51
C THR A 413 26.60 26.96 18.02
N ARG A 414 25.74 26.15 18.64
CA ARG A 414 25.35 26.30 20.05
C ARG A 414 26.31 25.53 20.96
N GLU A 415 26.83 26.21 21.98
CA GLU A 415 27.81 25.60 22.91
C GLU A 415 27.25 24.41 23.72
N ARG A 416 25.94 24.42 23.98
CA ARG A 416 25.28 23.37 24.76
C ARG A 416 23.85 23.16 24.28
N VAL A 417 23.56 21.92 23.94
CA VAL A 417 22.22 21.40 23.64
C VAL A 417 21.86 20.37 24.71
N THR A 418 20.63 20.45 25.22
CA THR A 418 20.11 19.46 26.15
C THR A 418 19.48 18.28 25.41
N GLU A 419 19.33 17.15 26.11
CA GLU A 419 18.66 15.99 25.54
C GLU A 419 17.21 16.29 25.12
N ASP A 420 16.46 17.03 25.94
CA ASP A 420 15.08 17.42 25.61
C ASP A 420 15.01 18.26 24.33
N GLU A 421 15.93 19.22 24.16
CA GLU A 421 16.04 20.03 22.94
C GLU A 421 16.40 19.17 21.71
N TYR A 422 17.29 18.19 21.88
CA TYR A 422 17.61 17.24 20.81
C TYR A 422 16.41 16.38 20.43
N ILE A 423 15.67 15.84 21.42
CA ILE A 423 14.46 15.07 21.16
C ILE A 423 13.41 15.93 20.45
N GLU A 424 13.21 17.18 20.86
CA GLU A 424 12.30 18.11 20.18
C GLU A 424 12.72 18.36 18.72
N MET A 425 14.02 18.50 18.46
CA MET A 425 14.57 18.69 17.12
C MET A 425 14.29 17.46 16.24
N ILE A 426 14.68 16.26 16.66
CA ILE A 426 14.49 15.04 15.85
C ILE A 426 13.01 14.66 15.69
N GLU A 427 12.19 15.02 16.69
CA GLU A 427 10.74 14.90 16.59
C GLU A 427 10.20 15.78 15.46
N GLY A 428 10.56 17.07 15.46
CA GLY A 428 10.14 18.02 14.44
C GLY A 428 10.66 17.64 13.05
N LYS A 429 11.97 17.38 12.93
CA LYS A 429 12.66 17.12 11.66
C LYS A 429 12.18 15.81 10.99
N THR A 430 11.99 14.76 11.78
CA THR A 430 11.79 13.40 11.25
C THR A 430 10.52 12.73 11.77
N ALA A 431 10.32 12.67 13.09
CA ALA A 431 9.29 11.81 13.67
C ALA A 431 7.86 12.27 13.39
N VAL A 432 7.65 13.58 13.31
CA VAL A 432 6.33 14.18 13.04
C VAL A 432 5.75 13.70 11.71
N MET A 433 6.57 13.40 10.71
CA MET A 433 6.08 12.89 9.43
C MET A 433 5.52 11.47 9.57
N PHE A 434 6.20 10.60 10.34
CA PHE A 434 5.68 9.26 10.64
C PHE A 434 4.40 9.32 11.47
N GLN A 435 4.36 10.19 12.48
CA GLN A 435 3.16 10.45 13.29
C GLN A 435 1.97 10.81 12.40
N ILE A 436 2.17 11.75 11.47
CA ILE A 436 1.09 12.29 10.64
C ILE A 436 0.68 11.29 9.57
N CYS A 437 1.61 10.54 8.98
CA CYS A 437 1.26 9.40 8.11
C CYS A 437 0.32 8.41 8.83
N ALA A 438 0.63 8.07 10.08
CA ALA A 438 -0.15 7.11 10.85
C ALA A 438 -1.50 7.68 11.29
N GLU A 439 -1.52 8.92 11.80
CA GLU A 439 -2.75 9.63 12.18
C GLU A 439 -3.72 9.73 11.00
N LEU A 440 -3.23 10.15 9.83
CA LEU A 440 -4.06 10.33 8.63
C LEU A 440 -4.54 9.00 8.07
N GLY A 441 -3.70 7.96 8.08
CA GLY A 441 -4.10 6.62 7.69
C GLY A 441 -5.25 6.08 8.54
N ALA A 442 -5.12 6.19 9.88
CA ALA A 442 -6.16 5.77 10.82
C ALA A 442 -7.46 6.56 10.64
N ARG A 443 -7.36 7.89 10.55
CA ARG A 443 -8.51 8.80 10.43
C ARG A 443 -9.32 8.53 9.16
N VAL A 444 -8.63 8.42 8.03
CA VAL A 444 -9.27 8.21 6.72
C VAL A 444 -9.84 6.79 6.60
N ALA A 445 -9.30 5.83 7.34
CA ALA A 445 -9.85 4.48 7.46
C ALA A 445 -11.13 4.38 8.30
N GLY A 446 -11.58 5.48 8.91
CA GLY A 446 -12.76 5.52 9.77
C GLY A 446 -12.53 4.99 11.19
N ALA A 447 -11.28 4.91 11.65
CA ALA A 447 -10.97 4.51 13.02
C ALA A 447 -11.49 5.54 14.04
N ASP A 448 -11.74 5.09 15.27
CA ASP A 448 -12.13 5.99 16.37
C ASP A 448 -10.94 6.83 16.88
N ASP A 449 -11.24 7.86 17.68
CA ASP A 449 -10.23 8.80 18.19
C ASP A 449 -9.16 8.10 19.06
N GLU A 450 -9.49 7.04 19.79
CA GLU A 450 -8.52 6.30 20.61
C GLU A 450 -7.52 5.55 19.74
N VAL A 451 -8.00 4.88 18.68
CA VAL A 451 -7.15 4.19 17.71
C VAL A 451 -6.29 5.18 16.94
N ILE A 452 -6.85 6.34 16.54
CA ILE A 452 -6.11 7.40 15.86
C ILE A 452 -4.96 7.93 16.74
N GLU A 453 -5.24 8.25 18.01
CA GLU A 453 -4.22 8.72 18.96
C GLU A 453 -3.14 7.66 19.20
N CYS A 454 -3.55 6.40 19.39
CA CYS A 454 -2.63 5.28 19.59
C CYS A 454 -1.68 5.09 18.39
N LEU A 455 -2.19 5.21 17.17
CA LEU A 455 -1.37 5.10 15.95
C LEU A 455 -0.49 6.32 15.69
N ALA A 456 -0.94 7.52 16.10
CA ALA A 456 -0.10 8.71 16.08
C ALA A 456 1.10 8.57 17.04
N GLU A 457 0.86 8.08 18.26
CA GLU A 457 1.91 7.76 19.24
C GLU A 457 2.88 6.69 18.73
N TRP A 458 2.35 5.64 18.11
CA TRP A 458 3.14 4.62 17.43
C TRP A 458 4.03 5.23 16.34
N GLY A 459 3.46 6.00 15.41
CA GLY A 459 4.19 6.61 14.30
C GLY A 459 5.29 7.56 14.79
N ARG A 460 4.99 8.38 15.81
CA ARG A 460 5.98 9.24 16.49
C ARG A 460 7.14 8.41 17.06
N SER A 461 6.83 7.32 17.76
CA SER A 461 7.83 6.46 18.40
C SER A 461 8.74 5.75 17.38
N VAL A 462 8.15 5.25 16.29
CA VAL A 462 8.89 4.67 15.15
C VAL A 462 9.82 5.73 14.55
N GLY A 463 9.34 6.96 14.36
CA GLY A 463 10.13 8.06 13.80
C GLY A 463 11.30 8.49 14.70
N LEU A 464 11.11 8.54 16.02
CA LEU A 464 12.17 8.84 16.99
C LEU A 464 13.21 7.72 17.03
N CYS A 465 12.76 6.46 17.06
CA CYS A 465 13.64 5.30 16.96
C CYS A 465 14.44 5.32 15.66
N PHE A 466 13.80 5.66 14.53
CA PHE A 466 14.46 5.77 13.23
C PHE A 466 15.62 6.76 13.27
N GLN A 467 15.41 7.97 13.79
CA GLN A 467 16.45 9.01 13.80
C GLN A 467 17.60 8.68 14.76
N LEU A 468 17.28 8.16 15.96
CA LEU A 468 18.32 7.71 16.90
C LEU A 468 19.18 6.58 16.31
N MET A 469 18.56 5.69 15.54
CA MET A 469 19.27 4.62 14.84
C MET A 469 20.11 5.15 13.67
N ASP A 470 19.68 6.21 12.96
CA ASP A 470 20.50 6.89 11.94
C ASP A 470 21.79 7.45 12.57
N ASP A 471 21.68 8.14 13.70
CA ASP A 471 22.83 8.69 14.42
C ASP A 471 23.78 7.56 14.88
N LEU A 472 23.24 6.43 15.37
CA LEU A 472 24.04 5.26 15.74
C LEU A 472 24.73 4.59 14.55
N ILE A 473 24.03 4.49 13.42
CA ILE A 473 24.56 3.91 12.17
C ILE A 473 25.76 4.71 11.67
N ASP A 474 25.73 6.04 11.79
CA ASP A 474 26.83 6.93 11.40
C ASP A 474 28.16 6.58 12.09
N VAL A 475 28.12 6.17 13.36
CA VAL A 475 29.34 5.87 14.14
C VAL A 475 29.70 4.38 14.18
N LEU A 476 28.75 3.47 13.91
CA LEU A 476 28.95 2.02 14.05
C LEU A 476 29.20 1.29 12.72
N SER A 477 28.75 1.85 11.60
CA SER A 477 28.85 1.18 10.30
C SER A 477 30.14 1.56 9.58
N ASP A 478 30.66 0.68 8.73
CA ASP A 478 31.81 1.03 7.89
C ASP A 478 31.42 1.99 6.73
N SER A 479 32.40 2.76 6.25
CA SER A 479 32.21 3.73 5.17
C SER A 479 31.70 3.11 3.87
N ALA A 480 31.98 1.82 3.63
CA ALA A 480 31.52 1.10 2.44
C ALA A 480 30.00 0.83 2.49
N THR A 481 29.47 0.58 3.68
CA THR A 481 28.05 0.34 3.95
C THR A 481 27.27 1.66 4.02
N LEU A 482 27.87 2.72 4.57
CA LEU A 482 27.25 4.04 4.72
C LEU A 482 27.16 4.84 3.42
N GLY A 483 28.10 4.63 2.48
CA GLY A 483 28.23 5.46 1.28
C GLY A 483 28.77 6.88 1.55
N LYS A 484 29.05 7.20 2.82
CA LYS A 484 29.76 8.38 3.31
C LYS A 484 30.81 7.95 4.35
N PRO A 485 31.83 8.78 4.67
CA PRO A 485 32.80 8.45 5.72
C PRO A 485 32.11 8.20 7.07
N THR A 486 32.42 7.09 7.75
CA THR A 486 31.96 6.82 9.13
C THR A 486 32.33 7.97 10.06
N GLY A 487 31.38 8.40 10.91
CA GLY A 487 31.61 9.47 11.89
C GLY A 487 31.65 10.86 11.28
N SER A 488 31.05 11.07 10.11
CA SER A 488 30.94 12.40 9.49
C SER A 488 30.26 13.38 10.43
N ASP A 489 29.25 12.93 11.17
CA ASP A 489 28.43 13.78 12.01
C ASP A 489 29.26 14.28 13.22
N VAL A 490 30.15 13.42 13.74
CA VAL A 490 31.12 13.79 14.77
C VAL A 490 32.12 14.82 14.24
N ALA A 491 32.66 14.62 13.03
CA ALA A 491 33.58 15.57 12.42
C ALA A 491 32.92 16.94 12.16
N GLN A 492 31.66 16.96 11.72
CA GLN A 492 30.87 18.18 11.51
C GLN A 492 30.45 18.86 12.82
N GLY A 493 30.55 18.16 13.95
CA GLY A 493 30.17 18.71 15.25
C GLY A 493 28.68 18.65 15.55
N LYS A 494 27.93 17.80 14.84
CA LYS A 494 26.48 17.62 15.05
C LYS A 494 26.21 17.21 16.49
N GLN A 495 25.21 17.84 17.09
CA GLN A 495 24.80 17.63 18.49
C GLN A 495 23.91 16.39 18.62
N THR A 496 24.42 15.22 18.21
CA THR A 496 23.69 13.94 18.35
C THR A 496 23.54 13.56 19.83
N LEU A 497 22.59 12.66 20.15
CA LEU A 497 22.38 12.21 21.54
C LEU A 497 23.67 11.70 22.19
N MET A 498 24.51 11.00 21.42
CA MET A 498 25.79 10.46 21.92
C MET A 498 26.76 11.58 22.31
N VAL A 499 26.84 12.64 21.50
CA VAL A 499 27.67 13.81 21.77
C VAL A 499 27.13 14.57 22.97
N ILE A 500 25.82 14.83 23.03
CA ILE A 500 25.18 15.52 24.17
C ILE A 500 25.43 14.76 25.48
N HIS A 501 25.22 13.45 25.48
CA HIS A 501 25.50 12.60 26.64
C HIS A 501 26.98 12.68 27.03
N ALA A 502 27.92 12.55 26.09
CA ALA A 502 29.36 12.64 26.35
C ALA A 502 29.77 14.02 26.92
N LEU A 503 29.23 15.10 26.36
CA LEU A 503 29.53 16.47 26.78
C LEU A 503 28.97 16.79 28.18
N SER A 504 27.89 16.12 28.59
CA SER A 504 27.31 16.26 29.93
C SER A 504 28.18 15.64 31.05
N GLN A 505 29.13 14.77 30.69
CA GLN A 505 29.99 14.09 31.65
C GLN A 505 31.12 15.01 32.19
N PRO A 506 31.68 14.71 33.38
CA PRO A 506 32.85 15.42 33.90
C PRO A 506 34.04 15.40 32.93
N ASP A 507 34.89 16.41 33.03
CA ASP A 507 36.08 16.49 32.19
C ASP A 507 37.03 15.32 32.46
N SER A 508 37.49 14.70 31.36
CA SER A 508 38.37 13.54 31.37
C SER A 508 39.27 13.54 30.13
N GLU A 509 40.33 12.73 30.15
CA GLU A 509 41.19 12.52 28.98
C GLU A 509 40.38 11.93 27.80
N THR A 510 39.46 10.99 28.09
CA THR A 510 38.54 10.42 27.10
C THR A 510 37.64 11.49 26.48
N LYS A 511 37.02 12.37 27.29
CA LYS A 511 36.22 13.50 26.75
C LYS A 511 37.06 14.45 25.90
N SER A 512 38.31 14.68 26.27
CA SER A 512 39.23 15.53 25.53
C SER A 512 39.59 14.97 24.15
N ARG A 513 39.61 13.64 23.98
CA ARG A 513 39.75 12.99 22.66
C ARG A 513 38.57 13.30 21.75
N LEU A 514 37.33 13.18 22.25
CA LEU A 514 36.13 13.56 21.49
C LEU A 514 36.17 15.05 21.07
N LEU A 515 36.49 15.94 22.01
CA LEU A 515 36.59 17.38 21.73
C LEU A 515 37.69 17.73 20.71
N SER A 516 38.69 16.86 20.52
CA SER A 516 39.76 17.09 19.55
C SER A 516 39.31 16.96 18.10
N VAL A 517 38.20 16.23 17.85
CA VAL A 517 37.63 16.00 16.51
C VAL A 517 36.30 16.72 16.27
N LEU A 518 35.52 17.00 17.32
CA LEU A 518 34.20 17.62 17.21
C LEU A 518 34.29 18.98 16.48
N GLY A 519 33.55 19.14 15.37
CA GLY A 519 33.48 20.39 14.60
C GLY A 519 34.76 20.72 13.81
N LYS A 520 35.61 19.73 13.52
CA LYS A 520 36.82 19.91 12.70
C LYS A 520 36.56 19.85 11.20
N CYS A 521 35.41 19.34 10.77
CA CYS A 521 35.03 19.22 9.35
C CYS A 521 36.17 18.62 8.51
N GLU A 522 36.64 19.33 7.48
CA GLU A 522 37.73 18.88 6.59
C GLU A 522 39.10 18.72 7.30
N ASP A 523 39.30 19.36 8.46
CA ASP A 523 40.52 19.22 9.26
C ASP A 523 40.53 17.92 10.10
N ALA A 524 39.42 17.17 10.12
CA ALA A 524 39.31 15.90 10.84
C ALA A 524 40.02 14.77 10.07
N THR A 525 41.17 14.31 10.57
CA THR A 525 41.81 13.11 10.00
C THR A 525 41.03 11.85 10.39
N GLU A 526 41.11 10.80 9.57
CA GLU A 526 40.46 9.51 9.84
C GLU A 526 40.84 8.95 11.24
N SER A 527 42.10 9.10 11.65
CA SER A 527 42.55 8.70 12.99
C SER A 527 41.87 9.49 14.11
N MET A 528 41.65 10.79 13.92
CA MET A 528 40.98 11.63 14.92
C MET A 528 39.50 11.23 15.07
N VAL A 529 38.84 10.92 13.96
CA VAL A 529 37.45 10.46 13.93
C VAL A 529 37.32 9.13 14.67
N GLN A 530 38.19 8.15 14.36
CA GLN A 530 38.21 6.86 15.04
C GLN A 530 38.49 7.00 16.55
N ASP A 531 39.45 7.84 16.95
CA ASP A 531 39.75 8.08 18.36
C ASP A 531 38.58 8.76 19.11
N GLY A 532 37.85 9.64 18.42
CA GLY A 532 36.63 10.29 18.93
C GLY A 532 35.45 9.32 19.06
N ILE A 533 35.23 8.44 18.08
CA ILE A 533 34.21 7.38 18.16
C ILE A 533 34.55 6.42 19.31
N ALA A 534 35.82 6.00 19.44
CA ALA A 534 36.25 5.17 20.56
C ALA A 534 36.03 5.89 21.91
N ALA A 535 36.16 7.22 21.94
CA ALA A 535 35.85 7.98 23.16
C ALA A 535 34.35 7.99 23.47
N LEU A 536 33.47 8.07 22.47
CA LEU A 536 32.03 7.91 22.67
C LEU A 536 31.66 6.55 23.26
N ASP A 537 32.34 5.48 22.82
CA ASP A 537 32.14 4.13 23.34
C ASP A 537 32.63 4.01 24.79
N GLU A 538 33.86 4.48 25.08
CA GLU A 538 34.44 4.46 26.44
C GLU A 538 33.62 5.28 27.46
N LEU A 539 32.98 6.37 27.01
CA LEU A 539 32.07 7.19 27.84
C LEU A 539 30.68 6.55 28.00
N GLY A 540 30.41 5.41 27.34
CA GLY A 540 29.11 4.74 27.35
C GLY A 540 28.03 5.47 26.56
N SER A 541 28.38 6.49 25.77
CA SER A 541 27.41 7.28 25.00
C SER A 541 26.74 6.50 23.88
N ILE A 542 27.45 5.58 23.24
CA ILE A 542 26.88 4.69 22.21
C ILE A 542 25.83 3.77 22.84
N ALA A 543 26.14 3.17 23.99
CA ALA A 543 25.21 2.32 24.71
C ALA A 543 23.97 3.09 25.18
N TYR A 544 24.16 4.32 25.67
CA TYR A 544 23.07 5.20 26.09
C TYR A 544 22.10 5.53 24.94
N ALA A 545 22.63 5.94 23.78
CA ALA A 545 21.79 6.23 22.62
C ALA A 545 21.06 4.97 22.09
N ARG A 546 21.70 3.80 22.15
CA ARG A 546 21.07 2.52 21.80
C ARG A 546 19.93 2.14 22.74
N GLU A 547 20.12 2.32 24.05
CA GLU A 547 19.08 2.09 25.04
C GLU A 547 17.88 3.02 24.79
N ARG A 548 18.13 4.30 24.53
CA ARG A 548 17.07 5.26 24.18
C ARG A 548 16.32 4.89 22.89
N ALA A 549 17.01 4.44 21.85
CA ALA A 549 16.36 3.95 20.63
C ALA A 549 15.47 2.74 20.93
N ASN A 550 15.95 1.82 21.76
CA ASN A 550 15.20 0.64 22.18
C ASN A 550 13.98 0.97 23.05
N GLU A 551 14.04 2.02 23.89
CA GLU A 551 12.87 2.50 24.64
C GLU A 551 11.74 2.95 23.70
N TYR A 552 12.04 3.71 22.65
CA TYR A 552 11.05 4.11 21.64
C TYR A 552 10.54 2.93 20.80
N HIS A 553 11.40 1.97 20.47
CA HIS A 553 10.99 0.72 19.81
C HIS A 553 10.00 -0.08 20.67
N GLN A 554 10.28 -0.24 21.96
CA GLN A 554 9.38 -0.92 22.91
C GLN A 554 8.06 -0.16 23.07
N HIS A 555 8.11 1.17 23.14
CA HIS A 555 6.91 1.99 23.22
C HIS A 555 6.04 1.86 21.96
N ALA A 556 6.64 1.82 20.78
CA ALA A 556 5.92 1.57 19.53
C ALA A 556 5.21 0.20 19.54
N HIS A 557 5.87 -0.88 19.97
CA HIS A 557 5.19 -2.19 20.10
C HIS A 557 4.06 -2.16 21.13
N ALA A 558 4.26 -1.50 22.27
CA ALA A 558 3.21 -1.36 23.28
C ALA A 558 1.96 -0.62 22.76
N CYS A 559 2.13 0.31 21.81
CA CYS A 559 0.99 0.93 21.12
C CYS A 559 0.25 -0.10 20.25
N LEU A 560 0.97 -0.88 19.43
CA LEU A 560 0.35 -1.89 18.57
C LEU A 560 -0.34 -3.02 19.37
N ASP A 561 0.16 -3.35 20.56
CA ASP A 561 -0.43 -4.36 21.45
C ASP A 561 -1.80 -3.94 22.03
N ARG A 562 -2.18 -2.66 21.92
CA ARG A 562 -3.51 -2.16 22.31
C ARG A 562 -4.57 -2.36 21.23
N LEU A 563 -4.17 -2.67 20.00
CA LEU A 563 -5.07 -2.79 18.85
C LEU A 563 -5.45 -4.25 18.61
N PRO A 564 -6.62 -4.53 18.01
CA PRO A 564 -6.97 -5.87 17.56
C PRO A 564 -5.91 -6.44 16.62
N ASP A 565 -5.62 -7.74 16.76
CA ASP A 565 -4.70 -8.41 15.84
C ASP A 565 -5.39 -8.72 14.51
N GLY A 566 -4.60 -8.79 13.45
CA GLY A 566 -5.10 -9.07 12.11
C GLY A 566 -3.96 -9.19 11.09
N PRO A 567 -4.24 -9.69 9.88
CA PRO A 567 -3.19 -10.00 8.90
C PRO A 567 -2.28 -8.81 8.59
N ALA A 568 -2.84 -7.59 8.53
CA ALA A 568 -2.12 -6.37 8.20
C ALA A 568 -1.29 -5.79 9.37
N MET A 569 -1.53 -6.22 10.61
CA MET A 569 -0.76 -5.76 11.78
C MET A 569 0.71 -6.20 11.69
N LEU A 570 0.98 -7.32 11.00
CA LEU A 570 2.33 -7.84 10.76
C LEU A 570 3.23 -6.79 10.11
N ALA A 571 2.75 -6.07 9.09
CA ALA A 571 3.52 -5.04 8.41
C ALA A 571 3.96 -3.90 9.35
N LEU A 572 3.10 -3.47 10.28
CA LEU A 572 3.42 -2.40 11.22
C LEU A 572 4.44 -2.86 12.28
N ARG A 573 4.33 -4.10 12.75
CA ARG A 573 5.29 -4.71 13.67
C ARG A 573 6.66 -4.90 13.00
N GLU A 574 6.69 -5.40 11.77
CA GLU A 574 7.92 -5.53 11.00
C GLU A 574 8.55 -4.18 10.69
N LEU A 575 7.77 -3.14 10.40
CA LEU A 575 8.28 -1.78 10.22
C LEU A 575 8.91 -1.24 11.52
N THR A 576 8.32 -1.56 12.67
CA THR A 576 8.86 -1.20 13.98
C THR A 576 10.20 -1.91 14.21
N ASP A 577 10.25 -3.22 13.97
CA ASP A 577 11.47 -4.03 14.14
C ASP A 577 12.58 -3.70 13.14
N LEU A 578 12.21 -3.28 11.93
CA LEU A 578 13.17 -2.91 10.90
C LEU A 578 14.12 -1.82 11.40
N GLN A 579 13.66 -0.91 12.28
CA GLN A 579 14.48 0.20 12.76
C GLN A 579 15.75 -0.28 13.49
N LEU A 580 15.62 -1.28 14.35
CA LEU A 580 16.76 -1.85 15.09
C LEU A 580 17.60 -2.81 14.22
N LYS A 581 16.97 -3.52 13.27
CA LYS A 581 17.64 -4.49 12.38
C LYS A 581 18.59 -3.85 11.36
N ARG A 582 18.61 -2.52 11.25
CA ARG A 582 19.50 -1.80 10.32
C ARG A 582 20.99 -1.88 10.69
N LEU A 583 21.30 -2.26 11.94
CA LEU A 583 22.68 -2.48 12.43
C LEU A 583 23.10 -3.95 12.45
N SER A 584 22.19 -4.89 12.14
CA SER A 584 22.41 -6.34 12.32
C SER A 584 22.77 -7.08 11.05
#